data_AF-A0A7V9N4P1-F1
#
_entry.id   AF-A0A7V9N4P1-F1
#
_cell.length_a   1.000
_cell.length_b   1.000
_cell.length_c   1.000
_cell.angle_alpha   90.00
_cell.angle_beta   90.00
_cell.angle_gamma   90.00
#
_symmetry.space_group_name_H-M   'P 1'
#
loop_
_entity.id
_entity.type
_entity.pdbx_description
1 polymer ?
#
loop_
_entity_poly.entity_id
_entity_poly.type
_entity_poly.pdbx_seq_one_letter_code
_entity_poly.pdbx_strand_id
1 'polypeptide(L)'
;MALQIESPETIRVIHELARRTGQSEERVVDAAVRERLAQLRTPEEEEERRARVYALVKELQASFKAHPEAAVDLNELLYDEDGLPR
;
A
#
# COMPACT_ATOMS: atom_id res chain seq x y z
N MET A 1 3.30 22.38 4.24
CA MET A 1 4.60 22.65 4.90
C MET A 1 5.70 22.29 3.91
N ALA A 2 6.89 22.88 4.00
CA ALA A 2 8.01 22.59 3.11
C ALA A 2 9.20 22.05 3.92
N LEU A 3 9.84 20.98 3.44
CA LEU A 3 11.10 20.45 3.95
C LEU A 3 12.23 20.92 3.03
N GLN A 4 13.20 21.65 3.56
CA GLN A 4 14.36 22.12 2.80
C GLN A 4 15.59 21.28 3.15
N ILE A 5 16.25 20.75 2.13
CA ILE A 5 17.50 19.99 2.24
C ILE A 5 18.58 20.77 1.50
N GLU A 6 19.63 21.19 2.20
CA GLU A 6 20.72 22.01 1.61
C GLU A 6 21.96 21.19 1.22
N SER A 7 22.04 19.95 1.68
CA SER A 7 23.17 19.05 1.40
C SER A 7 23.20 18.67 -0.10
N PRO A 8 24.21 19.08 -0.87
CA PRO A 8 24.29 18.78 -2.31
C PRO A 8 24.38 17.28 -2.60
N GLU A 9 25.06 16.53 -1.73
CA GLU A 9 25.16 15.07 -1.83
C GLU A 9 23.81 14.40 -1.62
N THR A 10 23.03 14.86 -0.64
CA THR A 10 21.69 14.32 -0.37
C THR A 10 20.75 14.58 -1.55
N ILE A 11 20.77 15.80 -2.09
CA ILE A 11 20.01 16.17 -3.29
C ILE A 11 20.39 15.26 -4.47
N ARG A 12 21.69 15.02 -4.70
CA ARG A 12 22.17 14.12 -5.75
C ARG A 12 21.63 12.70 -5.62
N VAL A 13 21.63 12.16 -4.40
CA VAL A 13 21.14 10.80 -4.13
C VAL A 13 19.62 10.72 -4.36
N ILE A 14 18.87 11.72 -3.90
CA ILE A 14 17.41 11.80 -4.12
C ILE A 14 17.10 11.85 -5.62
N HIS A 15 17.80 12.71 -6.38
CA HIS A 15 17.62 12.79 -7.84
C HIS A 15 17.94 11.47 -8.55
N GLU A 16 19.02 10.79 -8.17
CA GLU A 16 19.37 9.49 -8.76
C GLU A 16 18.29 8.44 -8.48
N LEU A 17 17.78 8.40 -7.25
CA LEU A 17 16.72 7.47 -6.85
C LEU A 17 15.41 7.76 -7.60
N ALA A 18 15.00 9.03 -7.68
CA ALA A 18 13.84 9.47 -8.44
C ALA A 18 13.94 9.06 -9.92
N ARG A 19 15.10 9.32 -10.55
CA ARG A 19 15.36 8.94 -11.95
C ARG A 19 15.30 7.44 -12.18
N ARG A 20 15.86 6.62 -11.29
CA ARG A 20 15.84 5.14 -11.43
C ARG A 20 14.45 4.54 -11.23
N THR A 21 13.64 5.15 -10.39
CA THR A 21 12.29 4.66 -10.06
C THR A 21 11.20 5.24 -10.94
N GLY A 22 11.49 6.32 -11.68
CA GLY A 22 10.49 7.08 -12.45
C GLY A 22 9.48 7.81 -11.57
N GLN A 23 9.80 8.02 -10.28
CA GLN A 23 8.94 8.68 -9.32
C GLN A 23 9.41 10.12 -9.05
N SER A 24 8.54 10.95 -8.46
CA SER A 24 8.94 12.27 -7.98
C SER A 24 9.88 12.16 -6.78
N GLU A 25 10.70 13.19 -6.58
CA GLU A 25 11.61 13.29 -5.43
C GLU A 25 10.87 13.19 -4.10
N GLU A 26 9.70 13.83 -4.00
CA GLU A 26 8.83 13.72 -2.82
C GLU A 26 8.37 12.28 -2.58
N ARG A 27 7.94 11.57 -3.64
CA ARG A 27 7.50 10.17 -3.55
C ARG A 27 8.62 9.24 -3.08
N VAL A 28 9.84 9.40 -3.61
CA VAL A 28 10.96 8.55 -3.21
C VAL A 28 11.41 8.83 -1.78
N VAL A 29 11.39 10.10 -1.34
CA VAL A 29 11.71 10.46 0.05
C VAL A 29 10.64 9.93 1.00
N ASP A 30 9.35 10.12 0.69
CA ASP A 30 8.24 9.59 1.49
C ASP A 30 8.34 8.06 1.63
N ALA A 31 8.56 7.35 0.52
CA ALA A 31 8.71 5.90 0.52
C ALA A 31 9.91 5.45 1.38
N ALA A 32 11.09 6.03 1.17
CA ALA A 32 12.31 5.66 1.90
C ALA A 32 12.19 5.91 3.41
N VAL A 33 11.62 7.05 3.81
CA VAL A 33 11.41 7.39 5.22
C VAL A 33 10.41 6.43 5.86
N ARG A 34 9.28 6.14 5.19
CA ARG A 34 8.28 5.19 5.70
C ARG A 34 8.83 3.78 5.82
N GLU A 35 9.59 3.33 4.83
CA GLU A 35 10.24 2.03 4.86
C GLU A 35 11.21 1.94 6.05
N ARG A 36 12.02 2.98 6.25
CA ARG A 36 12.96 3.01 7.37
C ARG A 36 12.24 3.00 8.72
N LEU A 37 11.16 3.76 8.87
CA LEU A 37 10.34 3.74 10.07
C LEU A 37 9.69 2.38 10.28
N ALA A 38 9.22 1.71 9.22
CA ALA A 38 8.65 0.38 9.32
C ALA A 38 9.67 -0.66 9.81
N GLN A 39 10.93 -0.57 9.37
CA GLN A 39 12.03 -1.43 9.83
C GLN A 39 12.41 -1.21 11.30
N LEU A 40 12.13 -0.01 11.83
CA LEU A 40 12.47 0.38 13.20
C LEU A 40 11.33 0.19 14.20
N ARG A 41 10.20 -0.37 13.77
CA ARG A 41 9.05 -0.60 14.65
C ARG A 41 9.41 -1.53 15.80
N THR A 42 8.88 -1.23 16.98
CA THR A 42 9.00 -2.13 18.12
C THR A 42 8.05 -3.33 17.98
N PRO A 43 8.31 -4.45 18.67
CA PRO A 43 7.39 -5.58 18.69
C PRO A 43 5.96 -5.20 19.11
N GLU A 44 5.81 -4.25 20.03
CA GLU A 44 4.51 -3.74 20.48
C GLU A 44 3.79 -2.98 19.35
N GLU A 45 4.49 -2.11 18.62
CA GLU A 45 3.93 -1.39 17.48
C GLU A 45 3.56 -2.33 16.32
N GLU A 46 4.33 -3.40 16.12
CA GLU A 46 3.99 -4.46 15.17
C GLU A 46 2.72 -5.21 15.58
N GLU A 47 2.60 -5.57 16.86
CA GLU A 47 1.42 -6.26 17.37
C GLU A 47 0.17 -5.38 17.26
N GLU A 48 0.28 -4.10 17.62
CA GLU A 48 -0.81 -3.15 17.47
C GLU A 48 -1.21 -2.99 15.98
N ARG A 49 -0.23 -2.94 15.06
CA ARG A 49 -0.52 -2.93 13.62
C ARG A 49 -1.22 -4.21 13.18
N ARG A 50 -0.76 -5.39 13.63
CA ARG A 50 -1.41 -6.67 13.33
C ARG A 50 -2.87 -6.66 13.81
N ALA A 51 -3.10 -6.26 15.06
CA ALA A 51 -4.44 -6.16 15.63
C ALA A 51 -5.36 -5.23 14.81
N ARG A 52 -4.86 -4.06 14.37
CA ARG A 52 -5.62 -3.15 13.50
C ARG A 52 -5.97 -3.78 12.15
N VAL A 53 -5.03 -4.48 11.51
CA VAL A 53 -5.29 -5.17 10.23
C VAL A 53 -6.34 -6.27 10.43
N TYR A 54 -6.22 -7.08 11.48
CA TYR A 54 -7.21 -8.12 11.78
C TYR A 54 -8.60 -7.54 12.05
N ALA A 55 -8.69 -6.39 12.74
CA ALA A 55 -9.96 -5.70 12.96
C ALA A 55 -10.60 -5.27 11.63
N LEU A 56 -9.84 -4.65 10.73
CA LEU A 56 -10.32 -4.25 9.40
C LEU A 56 -10.76 -5.45 8.56
N VAL A 57 -10.00 -6.54 8.57
CA VAL A 57 -10.37 -7.78 7.85
C VAL A 57 -11.67 -8.34 8.42
N LYS A 58 -11.84 -8.34 9.74
CA LYS A 58 -13.06 -8.83 10.39
C LYS A 58 -14.27 -7.96 10.06
N GLU A 59 -14.09 -6.64 10.01
CA GLU A 59 -15.11 -5.69 9.59
C GLU A 59 -15.51 -5.93 8.13
N LEU A 60 -14.53 -6.08 7.24
CA LEU A 60 -14.77 -6.38 5.83
C LEU A 60 -15.53 -7.70 5.65
N GLN A 61 -15.13 -8.76 6.35
CA GLN A 61 -15.82 -10.05 6.35
C GLN A 61 -17.26 -9.94 6.85
N ALA A 62 -17.51 -9.16 7.90
CA ALA A 62 -18.86 -8.93 8.40
C ALA A 62 -19.72 -8.18 7.36
N SER A 63 -19.15 -7.18 6.69
CA SER A 63 -19.81 -6.45 5.61
C SER A 63 -20.20 -7.37 4.45
N PHE A 64 -19.28 -8.21 3.96
CA PHE A 64 -19.58 -9.19 2.91
C PHE A 64 -20.65 -10.22 3.32
N LYS A 65 -20.67 -10.65 4.58
CA LYS A 65 -21.72 -11.55 5.09
C LYS A 65 -23.08 -10.85 5.17
N ALA A 66 -23.11 -9.56 5.50
CA ALA A 66 -24.33 -8.77 5.58
C ALA A 66 -24.89 -8.39 4.20
N HIS A 67 -24.02 -8.33 3.18
CA HIS A 67 -24.35 -8.00 1.80
C HIS A 67 -23.90 -9.10 0.82
N PRO A 68 -24.56 -10.28 0.81
CA PRO A 68 -24.22 -11.35 -0.13
C PRO A 68 -24.33 -10.93 -1.60
N GLU A 69 -25.19 -9.96 -1.90
CA GLU A 69 -25.34 -9.36 -3.24
C GLU A 69 -24.11 -8.59 -3.72
N ALA A 70 -23.23 -8.17 -2.80
CA ALA A 70 -21.95 -7.55 -3.14
C ALA A 70 -20.88 -8.59 -3.50
N ALA A 71 -21.13 -9.88 -3.26
CA ALA A 71 -20.30 -10.95 -3.77
C ALA A 71 -20.59 -11.14 -5.26
N VAL A 72 -19.79 -10.48 -6.11
CA VAL A 72 -19.83 -10.70 -7.55
C VAL A 72 -19.37 -12.13 -7.84
N ASP A 73 -20.15 -12.90 -8.59
CA ASP A 73 -19.66 -14.15 -9.15
C ASP A 73 -18.61 -13.82 -10.22
N LEU A 74 -17.34 -14.02 -9.85
CA LEU A 74 -16.21 -13.78 -10.73
C LEU A 74 -16.30 -14.62 -12.01
N ASN A 75 -16.95 -15.78 -11.99
CA ASN A 75 -17.13 -16.57 -13.18
C ASN A 75 -18.08 -15.90 -14.17
N GLU A 76 -19.21 -15.38 -13.72
CA GLU A 76 -20.18 -14.68 -14.59
C GLU A 76 -19.63 -13.35 -15.13
N LEU A 77 -18.73 -12.70 -14.37
CA LEU A 77 -18.08 -11.47 -14.79
C LEU A 77 -16.96 -11.70 -15.83
N LEU A 78 -16.17 -12.76 -15.65
CA LEU A 78 -14.96 -12.99 -16.43
C LEU A 78 -15.14 -13.94 -17.61
N TYR A 79 -16.12 -14.85 -17.54
CA TYR A 79 -16.34 -15.87 -18.56
C TYR A 79 -17.76 -15.79 -19.14
N ASP A 80 -17.90 -16.20 -20.40
CA ASP A 80 -19.19 -16.42 -21.04
C ASP A 80 -19.75 -17.83 -20.72
N GLU A 81 -20.93 -18.15 -21.27
CA GLU A 81 -21.62 -19.43 -21.01
C GLU A 81 -20.84 -20.65 -21.55
N ASP A 82 -19.90 -20.42 -22.48
CA ASP A 82 -19.00 -21.44 -23.02
C ASP A 82 -17.69 -21.56 -22.21
N GLY A 83 -17.53 -20.74 -21.16
CA GLY A 83 -16.33 -20.71 -20.31
C GLY A 83 -15.15 -19.97 -20.94
N LEU A 84 -15.37 -19.18 -21.98
CA LEU A 84 -14.34 -18.35 -22.63
C LEU A 84 -14.26 -16.98 -21.96
N PRO A 85 -13.07 -16.37 -21.87
CA PRO A 85 -12.95 -14.99 -21.39
C PRO A 85 -13.78 -14.05 -22.26
N ARG A 86 -14.58 -13.19 -21.61
CA ARG A 86 -15.29 -12.10 -22.30
C ARG A 86 -14.34 -11.06 -22.88
#